data_AF-A0A1V5TLA2-F1
#
_entry.id   AF-A0A1V5TLA2-F1
#
_cell.length_a   1.000
_cell.length_b   1.000
_cell.length_c   1.000
_cell.angle_alpha   90.00
_cell.angle_beta   90.00
_cell.angle_gamma   90.00
#
_symmetry.space_group_name_H-M   'P 1'
#
loop_
_entity.id
_entity.type
_entity.pdbx_description
1 polymer ?
#
loop_
_entity_poly.entity_id
_entity_poly.type
_entity_poly.pdbx_seq_one_letter_code
_entity_poly.pdbx_strand_id
1 'polypeptide(L)'
;MTLKESYPKEWDDLINKKVPKKDINKYLLNFVAKLIKEVKEGKREETDIGDGWSMVINIDEKYYKLNPEVYGFLFRLGDYGLQDSLGTGTSEYGDMLYTLDEVERELKVVSKKVAVKLLT
;
A
#
# COMPACT_ATOMS: atom_id res chain seq x y z
N MET A 1 -6.44 -0.69 -16.78
CA MET A 1 -5.24 -1.55 -16.86
C MET A 1 -5.18 -2.34 -15.57
N THR A 2 -4.79 -3.61 -15.59
CA THR A 2 -4.66 -4.40 -14.35
C THR A 2 -3.41 -3.99 -13.58
N LEU A 3 -3.39 -4.22 -12.27
CA LEU A 3 -2.21 -3.95 -11.43
C LEU A 3 -0.96 -4.69 -11.94
N LYS A 4 -1.13 -5.92 -12.42
CA LYS A 4 -0.06 -6.72 -13.03
C LYS A 4 0.50 -6.07 -14.31
N GLU A 5 -0.35 -5.48 -15.14
CA GLU A 5 0.09 -4.80 -16.36
C GLU A 5 0.80 -3.48 -16.06
N SER A 6 0.35 -2.75 -15.05
CA SER A 6 0.99 -1.48 -14.64
C SER A 6 2.29 -1.69 -13.85
N TYR A 7 2.37 -2.75 -13.04
CA TYR A 7 3.51 -3.06 -12.17
C TYR A 7 3.94 -4.53 -12.27
N PRO A 8 4.37 -4.98 -13.46
CA PRO A 8 4.69 -6.39 -13.68
C PRO A 8 5.84 -6.85 -12.79
N LYS A 9 6.83 -5.98 -12.54
CA LYS A 9 7.96 -6.30 -11.67
C LYS A 9 7.49 -6.51 -10.22
N GLU A 10 6.76 -5.56 -9.66
CA GLU A 10 6.31 -5.62 -8.28
C GLU A 10 5.36 -6.80 -8.05
N TRP A 11 4.47 -7.03 -9.01
CA TRP A 11 3.61 -8.20 -9.04
C TRP A 11 4.42 -9.51 -9.05
N ASP A 12 5.35 -9.66 -9.98
CA ASP A 12 6.13 -10.89 -10.15
C ASP A 12 7.09 -11.13 -8.97
N ASP A 13 7.63 -10.08 -8.36
CA ASP A 13 8.50 -10.19 -7.20
C ASP A 13 7.75 -10.79 -6.00
N LEU A 14 6.47 -10.41 -5.80
CA LEU A 14 5.62 -10.92 -4.74
C LEU A 14 5.18 -12.36 -5.02
N ILE A 15 4.59 -12.62 -6.20
CA ILE A 15 4.05 -13.94 -6.58
C ILE A 15 5.14 -15.01 -6.60
N ASN A 16 6.31 -14.69 -7.15
CA ASN A 16 7.43 -15.62 -7.25
C ASN A 16 8.34 -15.61 -6.01
N LYS A 17 7.91 -14.96 -4.91
CA LYS A 17 8.61 -14.95 -3.62
C LYS A 17 10.06 -14.45 -3.70
N LYS A 18 10.33 -13.51 -4.62
CA LYS A 18 11.68 -12.94 -4.85
C LYS A 18 12.07 -11.93 -3.76
N VAL A 19 11.09 -11.31 -3.10
CA VAL A 19 11.35 -10.41 -1.97
C VAL A 19 11.75 -11.24 -0.75
N PRO A 20 12.90 -10.99 -0.10
CA PRO A 20 13.23 -11.66 1.15
C PRO A 20 12.15 -11.37 2.22
N LYS A 21 11.78 -12.38 3.01
CA LYS A 21 10.73 -12.24 4.04
C LYS A 21 10.95 -11.06 4.99
N LYS A 22 12.21 -10.81 5.36
CA LYS A 22 12.58 -9.69 6.25
C LYS A 22 12.34 -8.30 5.62
N ASP A 23 12.27 -8.24 4.30
CA ASP A 23 12.19 -6.99 3.53
C ASP A 23 10.78 -6.70 3.02
N ILE A 24 9.80 -7.59 3.22
CA ILE A 24 8.44 -7.45 2.67
C ILE A 24 7.74 -6.16 3.10
N ASN A 25 7.84 -5.80 4.38
CA ASN A 25 7.25 -4.56 4.90
C ASN A 25 7.85 -3.34 4.19
N LYS A 26 9.18 -3.31 4.05
CA LYS A 26 9.87 -2.25 3.34
C LYS A 26 9.47 -2.20 1.86
N TYR A 27 9.32 -3.36 1.24
CA TYR A 27 8.92 -3.48 -0.16
C TYR A 27 7.55 -2.84 -0.41
N LEU A 28 6.54 -3.24 0.38
CA LEU A 28 5.17 -2.73 0.24
C LEU A 28 5.04 -1.24 0.58
N LEU A 29 5.71 -0.77 1.65
CA LEU A 29 5.71 0.66 1.99
C LEU A 29 6.38 1.51 0.90
N ASN A 30 7.45 1.02 0.27
CA ASN A 30 8.07 1.70 -0.86
C ASN A 30 7.19 1.68 -2.12
N PHE A 31 6.41 0.62 -2.32
CA PHE A 31 5.44 0.58 -3.39
C PHE A 31 4.38 1.68 -3.21
N VAL A 32 3.82 1.85 -2.01
CA VAL A 32 2.88 2.95 -1.74
C VAL A 32 3.56 4.32 -1.90
N ALA A 33 4.81 4.48 -1.45
CA ALA A 33 5.57 5.72 -1.68
C ALA A 33 5.73 6.04 -3.18
N LYS A 34 5.97 5.02 -4.01
CA LYS A 34 6.02 5.15 -5.46
C LYS A 34 4.67 5.57 -6.05
N LEU A 35 3.56 4.96 -5.61
CA LEU A 35 2.21 5.36 -6.05
C LEU A 35 1.94 6.84 -5.79
N ILE A 36 2.20 7.29 -4.56
CA ILE A 36 2.04 8.70 -4.15
C ILE A 36 2.84 9.64 -5.05
N LYS A 37 4.09 9.28 -5.35
CA LYS A 37 4.96 10.06 -6.23
C LYS A 37 4.39 10.14 -7.65
N GLU A 38 3.94 9.03 -8.22
CA GLU A 38 3.36 9.00 -9.56
C GLU A 38 2.06 9.82 -9.66
N VAL A 39 1.22 9.80 -8.61
CA VAL A 39 0.03 10.66 -8.52
C VAL A 39 0.42 12.13 -8.48
N LYS A 40 1.38 12.51 -7.63
CA LYS A 40 1.88 13.91 -7.56
C LYS A 40 2.53 14.40 -8.86
N GLU A 41 3.10 13.49 -9.64
CA GLU A 41 3.69 13.78 -10.95
C GLU A 41 2.64 13.76 -12.09
N GLY A 42 1.37 13.49 -11.81
CA GLY A 42 0.29 13.43 -12.80
C GLY A 42 0.38 12.23 -13.75
N LYS A 43 1.13 11.19 -13.37
CA LYS A 43 1.31 9.96 -14.16
C LYS A 43 0.25 8.90 -13.84
N ARG A 44 -0.53 9.14 -12.78
CA ARG A 44 -1.50 8.21 -12.22
C ARG A 44 -2.65 8.97 -11.57
N GLU A 45 -3.85 8.39 -11.60
CA GLU A 45 -5.03 8.92 -10.92
C GLU A 45 -4.93 8.72 -9.41
N GLU A 46 -5.44 9.67 -8.62
CA GLU A 46 -5.36 9.59 -7.16
C GLU A 46 -6.09 8.36 -6.60
N THR A 47 -7.18 7.93 -7.23
CA THR A 47 -7.94 6.73 -6.84
C THR A 47 -7.12 5.44 -6.88
N ASP A 48 -6.04 5.42 -7.67
CA ASP A 48 -5.18 4.24 -7.80
C ASP A 48 -4.27 4.03 -6.58
N ILE A 49 -4.26 4.92 -5.58
CA ILE A 49 -3.53 4.70 -4.33
C ILE A 49 -3.98 3.42 -3.62
N GLY A 50 -5.24 3.00 -3.82
CA GLY A 50 -5.77 1.72 -3.33
C GLY A 50 -5.04 0.48 -3.85
N ASP A 51 -4.26 0.61 -4.94
CA ASP A 51 -3.38 -0.44 -5.46
C ASP A 51 -2.38 -0.98 -4.41
N GLY A 52 -2.05 -0.17 -3.40
CA GLY A 52 -1.24 -0.59 -2.26
C GLY A 52 -1.85 -1.79 -1.51
N TRP A 53 -3.17 -1.81 -1.33
CA TRP A 53 -3.90 -2.94 -0.74
C TRP A 53 -3.96 -4.13 -1.68
N SER A 54 -4.22 -3.87 -2.96
CA SER A 54 -4.31 -4.90 -4.00
C SER A 54 -3.03 -5.75 -4.11
N MET A 55 -1.84 -5.16 -3.84
CA MET A 55 -0.61 -5.95 -3.74
C MET A 55 -0.64 -6.98 -2.61
N VAL A 56 -1.23 -6.63 -1.46
CA VAL A 56 -1.31 -7.51 -0.27
C VAL A 56 -2.25 -8.69 -0.51
N ILE A 57 -3.43 -8.46 -1.08
CA ILE A 57 -4.43 -9.53 -1.31
C ILE A 57 -3.85 -10.69 -2.14
N ASN A 58 -2.84 -10.42 -2.96
CA ASN A 58 -2.25 -11.39 -3.88
C ASN A 58 -1.01 -12.11 -3.31
N ILE A 59 -0.56 -11.81 -2.08
CA ILE A 59 0.62 -12.46 -1.50
C ILE A 59 0.28 -13.78 -0.81
N ASP A 60 1.24 -14.70 -0.78
CA ASP A 60 1.15 -15.91 0.06
C ASP A 60 1.36 -15.56 1.53
N GLU A 61 0.28 -15.36 2.28
CA GLU A 61 0.29 -15.03 3.72
C GLU A 61 0.94 -16.10 4.60
N LYS A 62 1.00 -17.36 4.13
CA LYS A 62 1.76 -18.41 4.85
C LYS A 62 3.26 -18.20 4.71
N TYR A 63 3.70 -17.55 3.63
CA TYR A 63 5.10 -17.26 3.38
C TYR A 63 5.53 -15.90 3.93
N TYR A 64 4.74 -14.86 3.68
CA TYR A 64 5.01 -13.49 4.12
C TYR A 64 4.17 -13.14 5.34
N LYS A 65 4.85 -12.80 6.44
CA LYS A 65 4.21 -12.26 7.65
C LYS A 65 4.46 -10.76 7.71
N LEU A 66 3.42 -9.97 7.42
CA LEU A 66 3.49 -8.52 7.52
C LEU A 66 3.53 -8.08 8.99
N ASN A 67 4.16 -6.94 9.23
CA ASN A 67 4.02 -6.25 10.49
C ASN A 67 2.55 -5.78 10.63
N PRO A 68 1.89 -5.93 11.79
CA PRO A 68 0.49 -5.52 11.97
C PRO A 68 0.21 -4.06 11.61
N GLU A 69 1.14 -3.14 11.89
CA GLU A 69 1.01 -1.73 11.53
C GLU A 69 1.02 -1.53 10.01
N VAL A 70 1.84 -2.30 9.29
CA VAL A 70 1.91 -2.27 7.83
C VAL A 70 0.67 -2.88 7.21
N TYR A 71 0.22 -4.02 7.74
CA TYR A 71 -1.01 -4.66 7.28
C TYR A 71 -2.22 -3.73 7.47
N GLY A 72 -2.40 -3.18 8.68
CA GLY A 72 -3.52 -2.29 8.98
C GLY A 72 -3.52 -1.01 8.16
N PHE A 73 -2.33 -0.44 7.91
CA PHE A 73 -2.18 0.69 6.99
C PHE A 73 -2.62 0.34 5.56
N LEU A 74 -2.11 -0.76 5.00
CA LEU A 74 -2.44 -1.18 3.64
C LEU A 74 -3.92 -1.57 3.53
N PHE A 75 -4.49 -2.22 4.54
CA PHE A 75 -5.92 -2.52 4.60
C PHE A 75 -6.77 -1.25 4.49
N ARG A 76 -6.40 -0.19 5.22
CA ARG A 76 -7.10 1.10 5.18
C ARG A 76 -7.01 1.83 3.85
N LEU A 77 -6.15 1.39 2.92
CA LEU A 77 -6.11 1.85 1.53
C LEU A 77 -7.12 1.12 0.63
N GLY A 78 -7.68 -0.01 1.06
CA GLY A 78 -8.49 -0.88 0.21
C GLY A 78 -9.72 -0.21 -0.42
N ASP A 79 -10.32 0.73 0.30
CA ASP A 79 -11.48 1.52 -0.16
C ASP A 79 -11.10 2.97 -0.52
N TYR A 80 -9.80 3.25 -0.71
CA TYR A 80 -9.34 4.59 -1.06
C TYR A 80 -10.00 5.06 -2.37
N GLY A 81 -10.54 6.28 -2.37
CA GLY A 81 -11.24 6.85 -3.52
C GLY A 81 -12.71 6.39 -3.68
N LEU A 82 -13.23 5.51 -2.80
CA LEU A 82 -14.63 5.06 -2.84
C LEU A 82 -15.55 5.82 -1.86
N GLN A 83 -15.06 6.91 -1.27
CA GLN A 83 -15.76 7.68 -0.23
C GLN A 83 -17.16 8.18 -0.65
N ASP A 84 -17.33 8.58 -1.90
CA ASP A 84 -18.61 9.09 -2.40
C ASP A 84 -19.64 7.97 -2.59
N SER A 85 -19.18 6.72 -2.71
CA SER A 85 -20.03 5.54 -2.90
C SER A 85 -20.25 4.73 -1.61
N LEU A 86 -19.29 4.76 -0.69
CA LEU A 86 -19.28 3.93 0.53
C LEU A 86 -19.38 4.76 1.83
N GLY A 87 -19.26 6.09 1.76
CA GLY A 87 -19.20 6.96 2.92
C GLY A 87 -17.87 6.89 3.68
N THR A 88 -17.82 7.51 4.86
CA THR A 88 -16.72 7.33 5.81
C THR A 88 -16.90 6.02 6.57
N GLY A 89 -15.82 5.25 6.71
CA GLY A 89 -15.78 3.93 7.29
C GLY A 89 -14.67 3.79 8.31
N THR A 90 -14.91 2.98 9.32
CA THR A 90 -13.93 2.62 10.34
C THR A 90 -13.77 1.11 10.33
N SER A 91 -12.51 0.65 10.39
CA SER A 91 -12.15 -0.76 10.52
C SER A 91 -11.55 -1.05 11.90
N GLU A 92 -11.29 -2.31 12.20
CA GLU A 92 -10.50 -2.72 13.37
C GLU A 92 -9.07 -2.13 13.39
N TYR A 93 -8.58 -1.65 12.24
CA TYR A 93 -7.28 -0.98 12.10
C TYR A 93 -7.35 0.56 12.19
N GLY A 94 -8.56 1.11 12.40
CA GLY A 94 -8.83 2.56 12.45
C GLY A 94 -9.64 3.07 11.25
N ASP A 95 -9.77 4.39 11.17
CA ASP A 95 -10.54 5.09 10.13
C ASP A 95 -9.89 4.92 8.75
N MET A 96 -10.68 4.61 7.73
CA MET A 96 -10.14 4.47 6.36
C MET A 96 -9.49 5.77 5.87
N LEU A 97 -8.64 5.68 4.86
CA LEU A 97 -7.88 6.82 4.33
C LEU A 97 -8.59 7.41 3.10
N TYR A 98 -8.70 8.74 3.04
CA TYR A 98 -9.57 9.42 2.07
C TYR A 98 -8.89 10.48 1.22
N THR A 99 -7.75 10.98 1.69
CA THR A 99 -6.98 11.99 0.98
C THR A 99 -5.52 11.58 0.84
N LEU A 100 -4.87 12.08 -0.21
CA LEU A 100 -3.46 11.78 -0.46
C LEU A 100 -2.57 12.23 0.71
N ASP A 101 -2.91 13.36 1.34
CA ASP A 101 -2.20 13.90 2.51
C ASP A 101 -2.32 12.98 3.73
N GLU A 102 -3.49 12.36 3.97
CA GLU A 102 -3.66 11.38 5.03
C GLU A 102 -2.82 10.14 4.78
N VAL A 103 -2.82 9.63 3.54
CA VAL A 103 -2.01 8.47 3.14
C VAL A 103 -0.54 8.77 3.35
N GLU A 104 -0.06 9.94 2.94
CA GLU A 104 1.33 10.35 3.15
C GLU A 104 1.73 10.45 4.62
N ARG A 105 0.86 11.07 5.43
CA ARG A 105 1.09 11.21 6.86
C ARG A 105 1.16 9.82 7.51
N GLU A 106 0.22 8.95 7.20
CA GLU A 106 0.15 7.61 7.76
C GLU A 106 1.32 6.74 7.31
N LEU A 107 1.71 6.81 6.04
CA LEU A 107 2.90 6.15 5.52
C LEU A 107 4.17 6.57 6.29
N LYS A 108 4.33 7.86 6.60
CA LYS A 108 5.44 8.38 7.41
C LYS A 108 5.39 7.88 8.86
N VAL A 109 4.20 7.79 9.45
CA VAL A 109 4.01 7.26 10.82
C VAL A 109 4.36 5.77 10.86
N VAL A 110 3.78 4.97 9.99
CA VAL A 110 3.96 3.51 9.93
C VAL A 110 5.41 3.17 9.65
N SER A 111 6.03 3.79 8.64
CA SER A 111 7.44 3.56 8.29
C SER A 111 8.38 3.84 9.48
N LYS A 112 8.12 4.89 10.28
CA LYS A 112 8.86 5.15 11.52
C LYS A 112 8.64 4.08 12.57
N LYS A 113 7.39 3.68 12.83
CA LYS A 113 7.05 2.63 13.82
C LYS A 113 7.76 1.30 13.52
N VAL A 114 7.90 0.96 12.24
CA VAL A 114 8.54 -0.29 11.81
C VAL A 114 10.01 -0.13 11.42
N ALA A 115 10.64 1.01 11.72
CA ALA A 115 12.03 1.33 11.43
C ALA A 115 12.43 1.12 9.95
N VAL A 116 11.50 1.40 9.02
CA VAL A 116 11.72 1.33 7.58
C VAL A 116 12.08 2.71 7.04
N LYS A 117 13.24 2.80 6.36
CA LYS A 117 13.60 3.98 5.55
C LYS A 117 12.97 3.86 4.16
N LEU A 118 12.08 4.79 3.84
CA LEU A 118 11.43 4.90 2.53
C LEU A 118 12.42 5.35 1.45
N LEU A 119 12.20 4.89 0.22
CA LEU A 119 12.88 5.35 -0.99
C LEU A 119 12.05 6.51 -1.56
N THR A 120 12.59 7.72 -1.48
CA THR A 120 11.99 8.97 -2.02
C THR A 120 12.55 9.28 -3.41
#